data_AF-A0A3M2SSC9-F1
#
_entry.id   AF-A0A3M2SSC9-F1
#
_cell.length_a   1.000
_cell.length_b   1.000
_cell.length_c   1.000
_cell.angle_alpha   90.00
_cell.angle_beta   90.00
_cell.angle_gamma   90.00
#
_symmetry.space_group_name_H-M   'P 1'
#
loop_
_entity.id
_entity.type
_entity.pdbx_description
1 polymer ?
#
loop_
_entity_poly.entity_id
_entity_poly.type
_entity_poly.pdbx_seq_one_letter_code
_entity_poly.pdbx_strand_id
1 'polypeptide(L)' 'MDSEKTAGLLVLQDGKIRLERYGLGFGPEGRWTSFSVAKSITSTLVGAAIQDGHIESLDTPIVRYLPELADSAYDGVS' A
#
# COMPACT_ATOMS: atom_id res chain seq x y z
N MET A 1 -3.15 -19.47 -14.25
CA MET A 1 -4.14 -18.40 -14.45
C MET A 1 -5.52 -18.92 -14.07
N ASP A 2 -6.01 -19.98 -14.71
CA ASP A 2 -7.40 -20.41 -14.54
C ASP A 2 -7.70 -21.09 -13.19
N SER A 3 -6.80 -21.94 -12.66
CA SER A 3 -7.03 -22.66 -11.39
C SER A 3 -7.25 -21.71 -10.21
N GLU A 4 -6.44 -20.65 -10.13
CA GLU A 4 -6.48 -19.65 -9.06
C GLU A 4 -7.27 -18.39 -9.43
N LYS A 5 -7.93 -18.36 -10.59
CA LYS A 5 -8.61 -17.17 -11.13
C LYS A 5 -7.70 -15.93 -11.11
N THR A 6 -6.45 -16.09 -11.52
CA THR A 6 -5.47 -15.01 -11.58
C THR A 6 -5.76 -14.07 -12.75
N ALA A 7 -5.92 -12.77 -12.47
CA ALA A 7 -6.12 -11.75 -13.50
C ALA A 7 -4.81 -11.33 -14.20
N GLY A 8 -3.69 -11.29 -13.46
CA GLY A 8 -2.39 -10.93 -13.99
C GLY A 8 -1.24 -11.47 -13.13
N LEU A 9 -0.13 -11.81 -13.76
CA LEU A 9 1.13 -12.19 -13.12
C LEU A 9 2.29 -11.55 -13.87
N LEU A 10 3.10 -10.77 -13.14
CA LEU A 10 4.33 -10.14 -13.63
C LEU A 10 5.51 -10.61 -12.77
N VAL A 11 6.61 -11.02 -13.39
CA VAL A 11 7.88 -11.28 -12.71
C VAL A 11 8.93 -10.32 -13.24
N LEU A 12 9.44 -9.46 -12.35
CA LEU A 12 10.53 -8.53 -12.64
C LEU A 12 11.81 -9.04 -11.97
N GLN A 13 12.91 -9.08 -12.71
CA GLN A 13 14.22 -9.44 -12.19
C GLN A 13 15.28 -8.53 -12.82
N ASP A 14 16.06 -7.85 -11.97
CA ASP A 14 17.10 -6.90 -12.39
C ASP A 14 16.58 -5.82 -13.33
N GLY A 15 15.39 -5.28 -13.03
CA GLY A 15 14.72 -4.25 -13.84
C GLY A 15 14.15 -4.76 -15.18
N LYS A 16 14.20 -6.07 -15.45
CA LYS A 16 13.70 -6.67 -16.69
C LYS A 16 12.50 -7.57 -16.44
N ILE A 17 11.49 -7.48 -17.29
CA ILE A 17 10.34 -8.39 -17.27
C ILE A 17 10.81 -9.77 -17.74
N ARG A 18 10.67 -10.77 -16.88
CA ARG A 18 10.97 -12.18 -17.18
C ARG A 18 9.73 -12.97 -17.55
N LEU A 19 8.58 -12.53 -17.06
CA LEU A 19 7.28 -13.12 -17.31
C LEU A 19 6.21 -12.04 -17.19
N GLU A 20 5.26 -12.06 -18.12
CA GLU A 20 4.04 -11.29 -18.04
C GLU A 20 2.90 -12.12 -18.64
N ARG A 21 1.85 -12.36 -17.87
CA ARG A 21 0.66 -13.13 -18.29
C ARG A 21 -0.59 -12.51 -17.70
N TYR A 22 -1.67 -12.53 -18.48
CA TYR A 22 -2.98 -12.06 -18.06
C TYR A 22 -4.04 -13.16 -18.22
N GLY A 23 -5.09 -13.07 -17.42
CA GLY A 23 -6.23 -13.97 -17.40
C GLY A 23 -7.51 -13.18 -17.18
N LEU A 24 -8.66 -13.88 -17.14
CA LEU A 24 -9.97 -13.27 -16.89
C LEU A 24 -10.36 -12.12 -17.85
N GLY A 25 -9.81 -12.11 -19.07
CA GLY A 25 -10.04 -11.05 -20.06
C GLY A 25 -9.27 -9.75 -19.81
N PHE A 26 -8.35 -9.72 -18.84
CA PHE A 26 -7.48 -8.57 -18.60
C PHE A 26 -6.33 -8.50 -19.61
N GLY A 27 -5.83 -7.28 -19.80
CA GLY A 27 -4.57 -6.98 -20.49
C GLY A 27 -3.74 -5.98 -19.67
N PRO A 28 -2.60 -5.50 -20.19
CA PRO A 28 -1.67 -4.62 -19.44
C PRO A 28 -2.29 -3.33 -18.90
N GLU A 29 -3.24 -2.76 -19.65
CA GLU A 29 -3.94 -1.52 -19.25
C GLU A 29 -5.11 -1.77 -18.27
N GLY A 30 -5.43 -3.03 -18.00
CA GLY A 30 -6.54 -3.41 -17.13
C GLY A 30 -6.22 -3.12 -15.67
N ARG A 31 -7.08 -2.36 -14.99
CA ARG A 31 -6.93 -2.07 -13.56
C ARG A 31 -7.64 -3.12 -12.72
N TRP A 32 -6.90 -3.80 -11.86
CA TRP A 32 -7.43 -4.76 -10.90
C TRP A 32 -7.48 -4.16 -9.49
N THR A 33 -8.52 -4.48 -8.71
CA THR A 33 -8.63 -4.04 -7.32
C THR A 33 -7.52 -4.66 -6.49
N SER A 34 -6.64 -3.81 -5.93
CA SER A 34 -5.46 -4.24 -5.18
C SER A 34 -5.76 -4.82 -3.79
N PHE A 35 -6.97 -4.61 -3.28
CA PHE A 35 -7.34 -4.88 -1.88
C PHE A 35 -6.27 -4.32 -0.92
N SER A 36 -5.83 -5.10 0.06
CA SER A 36 -4.91 -4.64 1.11
C SER A 36 -3.49 -4.33 0.63
N VAL A 37 -3.10 -4.63 -0.61
CA VAL A 37 -1.82 -4.12 -1.16
C VAL A 37 -1.77 -2.59 -1.12
N ALA A 38 -2.93 -1.91 -1.18
CA ALA A 38 -3.00 -0.46 -1.04
C ALA A 38 -2.35 0.07 0.26
N LYS A 39 -2.40 -0.70 1.36
CA LYS A 39 -1.83 -0.30 2.64
C LYS A 39 -0.32 -0.11 2.58
N SER A 40 0.38 -0.92 1.80
CA SER A 40 1.83 -0.77 1.60
C SER A 40 2.18 0.57 0.98
N ILE A 41 1.35 1.07 0.05
CA ILE A 41 1.55 2.39 -0.55
C ILE A 41 1.33 3.49 0.50
N THR A 42 0.26 3.39 1.30
CA THR A 42 0.01 4.32 2.41
C THR A 42 1.17 4.32 3.42
N SER A 43 1.70 3.16 3.81
CA SER A 43 2.86 3.07 4.71
C SER A 43 4.12 3.69 4.11
N THR A 44 4.38 3.49 2.82
CA THR A 44 5.48 4.16 2.13
C THR A 44 5.33 5.68 2.16
N LEU A 45 4.12 6.20 1.94
CA LEU A 45 3.85 7.64 2.01
C LEU A 45 4.02 8.20 3.42
N VAL A 46 3.69 7.44 4.47
CA VAL A 46 3.99 7.82 5.86
C VAL A 46 5.51 7.95 6.06
N GLY A 47 6.30 6.99 5.56
CA GLY A 47 7.76 7.08 5.60
C GLY A 47 8.31 8.32 4.87
N ALA A 48 7.77 8.65 3.69
CA ALA A 48 8.13 9.87 2.96
C ALA A 48 7.75 11.13 3.75
N ALA A 49 6.55 11.19 4.35
CA ALA A 49 6.12 12.31 5.16
C ALA A 49 7.00 12.52 6.41
N ILE A 50 7.54 11.45 6.99
CA ILE A 50 8.54 11.56 8.06
C ILE A 50 9.85 12.16 7.53
N GLN A 51 10.34 11.64 6.40
CA GLN A 51 11.56 12.16 5.75
C GLN A 51 11.43 13.66 5.41
N ASP A 52 10.25 14.09 4.98
CA ASP A 52 9.96 15.47 4.61
C ASP A 52 9.64 16.36 5.83
N GLY A 53 9.60 15.81 7.04
CA GLY A 53 9.35 16.53 8.29
C GLY A 53 7.89 16.90 8.56
N HIS A 54 6.95 16.33 7.80
CA HIS A 54 5.50 16.51 8.01
C HIS A 54 4.97 15.65 9.17
N ILE A 55 5.60 14.50 9.42
CA ILE A 55 5.38 13.66 10.59
C ILE A 55 6.69 13.59 11.36
N GLU A 56 6.67 13.87 12.66
CA GLU A 56 7.88 13.92 13.48
C GLU A 56 8.56 12.56 13.63
N SER A 57 7.81 11.52 13.99
CA SER A 57 8.33 10.16 14.13
C SER A 57 7.20 9.13 14.20
N LEU A 58 7.55 7.84 14.11
CA LEU A 58 6.63 6.72 14.37
C LEU A 58 6.25 6.57 15.85
N ASP A 59 6.99 7.21 16.77
CA ASP A 59 6.68 7.18 18.20
C ASP A 59 5.75 8.35 18.61
N THR A 60 5.40 9.22 17.66
CA THR A 60 4.52 10.36 17.90
C THR A 60 3.08 9.89 18.01
N PRO A 61 2.36 10.14 19.12
CA PRO A 61 0.97 9.73 19.25
C PRO A 61 0.08 10.35 18.16
N ILE A 62 -0.82 9.55 17.60
CA ILE A 62 -1.70 9.95 16.48
C ILE A 62 -2.58 11.15 16.82
N VAL A 63 -2.97 11.29 18.09
CA VAL A 63 -3.77 12.41 18.61
C VAL A 63 -3.08 13.77 18.46
N ARG A 64 -1.76 13.81 18.23
CA ARG A 64 -1.05 15.04 17.89
C ARG A 64 -1.47 15.59 16.52
N TYR A 65 -1.80 14.71 15.58
CA TYR A 65 -2.22 15.07 14.23
C TYR A 65 -3.73 15.06 14.06
N LEU A 66 -4.43 14.18 14.78
CA LEU A 66 -5.88 14.01 14.74
C LEU A 66 -6.46 14.10 16.17
N PRO A 67 -6.58 15.30 16.75
CA PRO A 67 -7.05 15.49 18.13
C PRO A 67 -8.44 14.89 18.41
N GLU A 68 -9.28 14.76 17.39
CA GLU A 68 -10.61 14.14 17.46
C GLU A 68 -10.58 12.65 17.82
N LEU A 69 -9.41 12.01 17.77
CA LEU A 69 -9.22 10.61 18.18
C LEU A 69 -8.92 10.44 19.67
N ALA A 70 -8.83 11.53 20.44
CA ALA A 70 -8.74 11.46 21.89
C ALA A 70 -9.92 10.67 22.49
N ASP A 71 -9.68 9.94 23.57
CA ASP A 71 -10.68 9.06 24.24
C ASP A 71 -11.25 7.94 23.34
N SER A 72 -10.63 7.66 22.19
CA SER A 72 -10.99 6.53 21.32
C SER A 72 -10.05 5.33 21.50
N ALA A 73 -10.31 4.23 20.78
CA ALA A 73 -9.39 3.08 20.74
C ALA A 73 -8.00 3.41 20.14
N TYR A 74 -7.86 4.59 19.51
CA TYR A 74 -6.59 5.07 18.97
C TYR A 74 -5.87 6.04 19.91
N ASP A 75 -6.44 6.36 21.06
CA ASP A 75 -5.77 7.21 22.03
C ASP A 75 -4.49 6.53 22.54
N GLY A 76 -3.39 7.28 22.55
CA GLY A 76 -2.06 6.78 22.88
C GLY A 76 -1.39 5.88 21.83
N VAL A 77 -2.02 5.60 20.69
CA VAL A 77 -1.39 4.84 19.59
C VAL A 77 -0.43 5.74 18.81
N SER A 78 0.72 5.19 18.43
CA SER A 78 1.77 5.81 17.61
C SER A 78 2.06 4.96 16.38
#